data_AF-A0A923I9U0-F1
#
_entry.id   AF-A0A923I9U0-F1
#
_cell.length_a   1.000
_cell.length_b   1.000
_cell.length_c   1.000
_cell.angle_alpha   90.00
_cell.angle_beta   90.00
_cell.angle_gamma   90.00
#
_symmetry.space_group_name_H-M   'P 1'
#
loop_
_entity.id
_entity.type
_entity.pdbx_description
1 polymer ?
#
loop_
_entity_poly.entity_id
_entity_poly.type
_entity_poly.pdbx_seq_one_letter_code
_entity_poly.pdbx_strand_id
1 'polypeptide(L)'
;MVIKPDIDLLLSKVDSKYTLCILAAKRARQINDMIHGVRDQAMLSMAPAQLAALTSTKPLTLALEEIASDDVSYERVKESIK
;
A
#
# COMPACT_ATOMS: atom_id res chain seq x y z
N MET A 1 -11.27 13.48 -11.77
CA MET A 1 -10.57 12.47 -10.97
C MET A 1 -10.10 13.16 -9.70
N VAL A 2 -10.85 13.01 -8.61
CA VAL A 2 -10.42 13.48 -7.29
C VAL A 2 -9.65 12.32 -6.68
N ILE A 3 -8.37 12.54 -6.37
CA ILE A 3 -7.55 11.55 -5.67
C ILE A 3 -8.19 11.40 -4.29
N LYS A 4 -8.81 10.25 -4.03
CA LYS A 4 -9.25 9.86 -2.69
C LYS A 4 -8.24 8.84 -2.17
N PRO A 5 -7.76 8.97 -0.93
CA PRO A 5 -8.01 10.04 0.05
C PRO A 5 -7.38 11.41 -0.34
N ASP A 6 -7.86 12.49 0.28
CA ASP A 6 -7.41 13.86 0.00
C ASP A 6 -5.89 14.00 0.21
N ILE A 7 -5.22 14.68 -0.72
CA ILE A 7 -3.76 14.82 -0.69
C ILE A 7 -3.28 15.61 0.52
N ASP A 8 -4.02 16.62 0.95
CA ASP A 8 -3.65 17.44 2.11
C ASP A 8 -3.71 16.62 3.41
N LEU A 9 -4.66 15.68 3.51
CA LEU A 9 -4.71 14.73 4.62
C LEU A 9 -3.47 13.84 4.61
N LEU A 10 -3.10 13.28 3.46
CA LEU A 10 -1.92 12.42 3.33
C LEU A 10 -0.63 13.17 3.65
N LEU A 11 -0.50 14.41 3.20
CA LEU A 11 0.66 15.25 3.48
C LEU A 11 0.77 15.64 4.96
N SER A 12 -0.34 15.68 5.71
CA SER A 12 -0.30 15.88 7.16
C SER A 12 0.29 14.68 7.94
N LYS A 13 0.35 13.49 7.32
CA LYS A 13 0.87 12.26 7.92
C LYS A 13 2.39 12.08 7.76
N VAL A 14 3.03 12.89 6.93
CA VAL A 14 4.46 12.74 6.58
C VAL A 14 5.22 14.06 6.65
N ASP A 15 6.54 13.97 6.75
CA ASP A 15 7.44 15.13 6.77
C ASP A 15 7.66 15.76 5.38
N SER A 16 7.50 14.99 4.29
CA SER A 16 7.72 15.48 2.94
C SER A 16 6.90 14.73 1.88
N LYS A 17 6.65 15.37 0.74
CA LYS A 17 6.00 14.75 -0.43
C LYS A 17 6.75 13.51 -0.93
N TYR A 18 8.07 13.50 -0.83
CA TYR A 18 8.91 12.37 -1.22
C TYR A 18 8.73 11.18 -0.29
N THR A 19 8.58 11.44 1.02
CA THR A 19 8.28 10.41 2.02
C THR A 19 6.95 9.76 1.73
N LEU A 20 5.91 10.53 1.40
CA LEU A 20 4.61 9.98 1.00
C LEU A 20 4.74 9.03 -0.19
N CYS A 21 5.43 9.45 -1.25
CA CYS A 21 5.64 8.61 -2.44
C CYS A 21 6.37 7.30 -2.10
N ILE A 22 7.45 7.36 -1.32
CA ILE A 22 8.23 6.18 -0.96
C ILE A 22 7.44 5.25 -0.04
N LEU A 23 6.75 5.81 0.96
CA LEU A 23 5.93 5.06 1.91
C LEU A 23 4.79 4.34 1.19
N ALA A 24 4.03 5.07 0.37
CA ALA A 24 2.93 4.51 -0.41
C ALA A 24 3.43 3.44 -1.40
N ALA A 25 4.54 3.68 -2.11
CA ALA A 25 5.09 2.70 -3.05
C ALA A 25 5.58 1.42 -2.36
N LYS A 26 6.28 1.54 -1.22
CA LYS A 26 6.73 0.39 -0.45
C LYS A 26 5.55 -0.42 0.08
N ARG A 27 4.55 0.26 0.65
CA ARG A 27 3.37 -0.41 1.19
C ARG A 27 2.52 -1.05 0.10
N ALA A 28 2.32 -0.38 -1.03
CA ALA A 28 1.63 -0.94 -2.19
C ALA A 28 2.31 -2.22 -2.70
N ARG A 29 3.65 -2.26 -2.68
CA ARG A 29 4.39 -3.48 -3.04
C ARG A 29 4.15 -4.62 -2.05
N GLN A 30 4.17 -4.34 -0.74
CA GLN A 30 3.85 -5.34 0.29
C GLN A 30 2.44 -5.91 0.08
N ILE A 31 1.44 -5.04 -0.13
CA ILE A 31 0.06 -5.46 -0.41
C ILE A 31 0.00 -6.33 -1.67
N ASN A 32 0.70 -5.92 -2.73
CA ASN A 32 0.74 -6.69 -3.96
C ASN A 32 1.38 -8.07 -3.77
N ASP A 33 2.49 -8.15 -3.04
CA ASP A 33 3.17 -9.41 -2.72
C ASP A 33 2.28 -10.33 -1.88
N MET A 34 1.51 -9.76 -0.92
CA MET A 34 0.52 -10.50 -0.14
C MET A 34 -0.61 -11.06 -1.02
N ILE A 35 -1.16 -10.25 -1.94
CA ILE A 35 -2.20 -10.70 -2.89
C ILE A 35 -1.66 -11.82 -3.79
N HIS A 36 -0.42 -11.71 -4.26
CA HIS A 36 0.22 -12.77 -5.06
C HIS A 36 0.43 -14.06 -4.27
N GLY A 37 0.87 -13.98 -3.01
CA GLY A 37 1.01 -15.14 -2.14
C GLY A 37 -0.32 -15.85 -1.88
N VAL A 38 -1.41 -15.10 -1.66
CA VAL A 38 -2.76 -15.66 -1.52
C VAL A 38 -3.24 -16.27 -2.84
N ARG A 39 -2.97 -15.64 -3.98
CA ARG A 39 -3.33 -16.17 -5.30
C ARG A 39 -2.70 -17.53 -5.56
N ASP A 40 -1.41 -17.70 -5.25
CA ASP A 40 -0.71 -18.95 -5.54
C ASP A 40 -1.27 -20.11 -4.71
N GLN A 41 -1.76 -19.84 -3.49
CA GLN A 41 -2.50 -20.81 -2.67
C GLN A 41 -3.95 -21.02 -3.16
N ALA A 42 -4.63 -19.95 -3.55
CA ALA A 42 -6.03 -19.97 -3.98
C ALA A 42 -6.24 -20.55 -5.38
N MET A 43 -5.23 -20.51 -6.25
CA MET A 43 -5.28 -21.11 -7.60
C MET A 43 -5.58 -22.62 -7.57
N LEU A 44 -5.28 -23.30 -6.47
CA LEU A 44 -5.56 -24.73 -6.29
C LEU A 44 -7.01 -25.01 -5.86
N SER A 45 -7.76 -23.99 -5.42
CA SER A 45 -9.02 -24.17 -4.68
C SER A 45 -10.18 -23.27 -5.13
N MET A 46 -9.94 -22.21 -5.92
CA MET A 46 -10.96 -21.20 -6.26
C MET A 46 -11.27 -21.09 -7.75
N ALA A 47 -12.49 -20.66 -8.07
CA ALA A 47 -12.92 -20.43 -9.45
C ALA A 47 -12.24 -19.18 -10.06
N PRO A 48 -11.95 -19.16 -11.38
CA PRO A 48 -11.25 -18.06 -12.05
C PRO A 48 -11.87 -16.66 -11.83
N ALA A 49 -13.19 -16.56 -11.72
CA ALA A 49 -13.89 -15.30 -11.49
C ALA A 49 -13.60 -14.70 -10.09
N GLN A 50 -13.48 -15.56 -9.07
CA GLN A 50 -13.14 -15.11 -7.71
C GLN A 50 -11.68 -14.67 -7.64
N LEU A 51 -10.81 -15.36 -8.37
CA LEU A 51 -9.41 -14.98 -8.48
C LEU A 51 -9.23 -13.63 -9.18
N ALA A 52 -9.98 -13.38 -10.26
CA ALA A 52 -9.95 -12.10 -10.97
C ALA A 52 -10.38 -10.93 -10.07
N ALA A 53 -11.41 -11.13 -9.24
CA ALA A 53 -11.87 -10.11 -8.28
C ALA A 53 -10.80 -9.76 -7.24
N LEU A 54 -10.09 -10.76 -6.69
CA LEU A 54 -8.99 -10.55 -5.74
C LEU A 54 -7.81 -9.77 -6.35
N THR A 55 -7.55 -9.95 -7.64
CA THR A 55 -6.48 -9.22 -8.36
C THR A 55 -6.89 -7.84 -8.85
N SER A 56 -8.18 -7.48 -8.78
CA SER A 56 -8.67 -6.16 -9.22
C SER A 56 -8.39 -5.06 -8.19
N THR A 57 -8.06 -5.44 -6.95
CA THR A 57 -7.72 -4.51 -5.87
C THR A 57 -6.48 -3.71 -6.25
N LYS A 58 -6.60 -2.38 -6.25
CA LYS A 58 -5.51 -1.46 -6.60
C LYS A 58 -4.60 -1.29 -5.38
N PRO A 59 -3.39 -1.89 -5.34
CA PRO A 59 -2.58 -1.93 -4.12
C PRO A 59 -2.17 -0.54 -3.63
N LEU A 60 -1.97 0.39 -4.57
CA LEU A 60 -1.65 1.78 -4.23
C LEU A 60 -2.81 2.52 -3.56
N THR A 61 -4.04 2.27 -3.98
CA THR A 61 -5.22 2.90 -3.36
C THR A 61 -5.35 2.45 -1.91
N LEU A 62 -5.20 1.14 -1.66
CA LEU A 62 -5.20 0.60 -0.30
C LEU A 62 -4.08 1.18 0.56
N ALA A 63 -2.86 1.26 0.02
CA ALA A 63 -1.73 1.85 0.74
C ALA A 63 -2.00 3.31 1.15
N LEU A 64 -2.65 4.11 0.29
CA LEU A 64 -3.01 5.48 0.62
C LEU A 64 -4.13 5.55 1.68
N GLU A 65 -5.10 4.64 1.63
CA GLU A 65 -6.16 4.54 2.65
C GLU A 65 -5.62 4.15 4.03
N GLU A 66 -4.69 3.19 4.08
CA GLU A 66 -4.01 2.78 5.32
C GLU A 66 -3.17 3.92 5.92
N ILE A 67 -2.46 4.69 5.08
CA ILE A 67 -1.71 5.89 5.53
C ILE A 67 -2.67 6.94 6.07
N ALA A 68 -3.81 7.16 5.40
CA ALA A 68 -4.82 8.12 5.86
C ALA A 68 -5.45 7.70 7.21
N SER A 69 -5.53 6.39 7.48
CA SER A 69 -6.11 5.80 8.69
C SER A 69 -5.11 5.62 9.85
N ASP A 70 -3.85 6.07 9.68
CA ASP A 70 -2.74 5.87 10.63
C ASP A 70 -2.34 4.39 10.87
N ASP A 71 -2.79 3.46 10.02
CA ASP A 71 -2.43 2.04 10.13
C ASP A 71 -0.96 1.79 9.72
N VAL A 72 -0.39 2.70 8.92
CA VAL A 72 0.97 2.61 8.40
C VAL A 72 1.73 3.90 8.68
N SER A 73 2.91 3.78 9.27
CA SER A 73 3.83 4.89 9.56
C SER A 73 5.23 4.63 9.01
N TYR A 74 6.13 5.60 9.15
CA TYR A 74 7.52 5.49 8.72
C TYR A 74 8.46 5.88 9.86
N GLU A 75 9.64 5.26 9.87
CA GLU A 75 10.72 5.61 10.77
C GLU A 75 11.95 6.06 9.97
N ARG A 76 12.63 7.10 10.46
CA ARG A 76 13.92 7.55 9.92
C ARG A 76 15.03 6.85 10.69
N VAL A 77 15.71 5.91 10.02
CA VAL A 77 16.94 5.34 10.56
C VAL A 77 18.01 6.44 10.51
N LYS A 78 18.43 6.95 11.67
CA LYS A 78 19.66 7.76 11.75
C LYS A 78 20.83 6.81 11.60
N GLU A 79 21.44 6.77 10.41
CA GLU A 79 22.75 6.14 10.25
C GLU A 79 23.75 6.87 11.16
N SER A 80 24.06 6.26 12.30
CA SER A 80 25.23 6.62 13.09
C SER A 80 26.41 6.01 12.35
N ILE A 81 26.99 6.77 11.42
CA ILE A 81 28.29 6.41 10.84
C ILE A 81 29.29 6.45 12.01
N LYS A 82 29.75 5.27 12.43
CA LYS A 82 30.79 5.10 13.44
C LYS A 82 32.14 4.94 12.76
#